data_AF-A0A7C1GH15-F1
#
_entry.id   AF-A0A7C1GH15-F1
#
_cell.length_a   1.000
_cell.length_b   1.000
_cell.length_c   1.000
_cell.angle_alpha   90.00
_cell.angle_beta   90.00
_cell.angle_gamma   90.00
#
_symmetry.space_group_name_H-M   'P 1'
#
loop_
_entity.id
_entity.type
_entity.pdbx_description
1 polymer ?
#
loop_
_entity_poly.entity_id
_entity_poly.type
_entity_poly.pdbx_seq_one_letter_code
_entity_poly.pdbx_strand_id
1 'polypeptide(L)'
;MKLKRKIAINRISEAELETLIDIYREPLVKCAFFITGSFQDAEEIVQDTFVKFYFQPPAQLEASKTKAYLYRMVNNAGIDLIRRNKQNRWIDLNGIANLPDKKLNGSKQKVLLHKEFLRINDLLEQ
;
A
#
# COMPACT_ATOMS: atom_id res chain seq x y z
N MET A 1 12.54 34.68 28.26
CA MET A 1 11.17 34.14 28.38
C MET A 1 10.95 33.13 27.24
N LYS A 2 10.82 31.83 27.56
CA LYS A 2 10.88 30.73 26.59
C LYS A 2 9.63 30.71 25.70
N LEU A 3 9.75 31.10 24.42
CA LEU A 3 8.73 30.82 23.42
C LEU A 3 8.83 29.34 23.02
N LYS A 4 8.25 28.43 23.83
CA LYS A 4 7.96 27.07 23.40
C LYS A 4 6.81 27.16 22.38
N ARG A 5 7.13 27.44 21.12
CA ARG A 5 6.24 27.16 20.00
C ARG A 5 6.07 25.63 20.00
N LYS A 6 5.06 25.12 20.72
CA LYS A 6 4.57 23.76 20.52
C LYS A 6 4.19 23.72 19.05
N ILE A 7 4.97 22.99 18.25
CA ILE A 7 4.55 22.60 16.91
C ILE A 7 3.32 21.74 17.15
N ALA A 8 2.13 22.34 17.05
CA ALA A 8 0.90 21.57 17.06
C ALA A 8 0.96 20.73 15.80
N ILE A 9 1.29 19.44 15.94
CA ILE A 9 1.19 18.48 14.86
C ILE A 9 -0.30 18.39 14.56
N ASN A 10 -0.73 19.15 13.56
CA ASN A 10 -2.07 19.10 13.03
C ASN A 10 -2.17 17.72 12.36
N ARG A 11 -2.94 16.81 12.96
CA ARG A 11 -3.17 15.42 12.54
C ARG A 11 -4.65 15.13 12.70
N ILE A 12 -5.14 14.13 11.98
CA ILE A 12 -6.51 13.65 12.21
C ILE A 12 -6.65 13.06 13.63
N SER A 13 -7.87 13.00 14.13
CA SER A 13 -8.15 12.36 15.42
C SER A 13 -7.97 10.84 15.35
N GLU A 14 -7.80 10.20 16.51
CA GLU A 14 -7.71 8.74 16.61
C GLU A 14 -9.01 8.06 16.13
N ALA A 15 -10.17 8.62 16.47
CA ALA A 15 -11.47 8.11 16.03
C ALA A 15 -11.67 8.21 14.50
N GLU A 16 -11.20 9.30 13.87
CA GLU A 16 -11.20 9.42 12.40
C GLU A 16 -10.27 8.39 11.76
N LEU A 17 -9.11 8.13 12.37
CA LEU A 17 -8.18 7.12 11.87
C LEU A 17 -8.79 5.72 11.96
N GLU A 18 -9.38 5.35 13.09
CA GLU A 18 -10.07 4.07 13.29
C GLU A 18 -11.16 3.87 12.24
N THR A 19 -12.00 4.90 12.03
CA THR A 19 -13.05 4.88 10.99
C THR A 19 -12.45 4.62 9.59
N LEU A 20 -11.33 5.27 9.26
CA LEU A 20 -10.67 5.07 7.97
C LEU A 20 -10.03 3.68 7.84
N ILE A 21 -9.49 3.14 8.94
CA ILE A 21 -8.93 1.77 8.97
C ILE A 21 -10.05 0.76 8.73
N ASP A 22 -11.18 0.89 9.42
CA ASP A 22 -12.31 -0.02 9.27
C ASP A 22 -12.86 -0.02 7.83
N ILE A 23 -12.96 1.16 7.22
CA ILE A 23 -13.47 1.31 5.85
C ILE A 23 -12.45 0.81 4.81
N TYR A 24 -11.17 1.15 4.97
CA TYR A 24 -10.19 1.03 3.89
C TYR A 24 -9.12 -0.05 4.07
N ARG A 25 -8.93 -0.64 5.26
CA ARG A 25 -7.87 -1.64 5.48
C ARG A 25 -7.97 -2.80 4.50
N GLU A 26 -9.10 -3.50 4.46
CA GLU A 26 -9.28 -4.66 3.60
C GLU A 26 -9.11 -4.34 2.10
N PRO A 27 -9.77 -3.32 1.53
CA PRO A 27 -9.62 -3.02 0.11
C PRO A 27 -8.21 -2.49 -0.24
N LEU A 28 -7.52 -1.81 0.68
CA LEU A 28 -6.13 -1.40 0.47
C LEU A 28 -5.15 -2.59 0.55
N VAL A 29 -5.37 -3.56 1.44
CA VAL A 29 -4.53 -4.78 1.52
C VAL A 29 -4.71 -5.60 0.24
N LYS A 30 -5.95 -5.73 -0.25
CA LYS A 30 -6.23 -6.36 -1.56
C LYS A 30 -5.48 -5.63 -2.68
N CYS A 31 -5.55 -4.30 -2.73
CA CYS A 31 -4.83 -3.49 -3.71
C CYS A 31 -3.31 -3.72 -3.65
N ALA A 32 -2.72 -3.62 -2.47
CA ALA A 32 -1.29 -3.85 -2.26
C ALA A 32 -0.87 -5.28 -2.64
N PHE A 33 -1.71 -6.28 -2.34
CA PHE A 33 -1.46 -7.68 -2.70
C PHE A 33 -1.39 -7.88 -4.21
N PHE A 34 -2.23 -7.22 -5.01
CA PHE A 34 -2.15 -7.31 -6.47
C PHE A 34 -0.81 -6.76 -7.02
N ILE A 35 -0.25 -5.76 -6.35
CA ILE A 35 1.05 -5.19 -6.69
C ILE A 35 2.16 -6.16 -6.27
N THR A 36 2.25 -6.48 -4.98
CA THR A 36 3.38 -7.22 -4.40
C THR A 36 3.33 -8.72 -4.71
N GLY A 37 2.14 -9.31 -4.76
CA GLY A 37 1.92 -10.77 -4.77
C GLY A 37 2.22 -11.45 -3.43
N SER A 38 2.41 -10.68 -2.35
CA SER A 38 2.72 -11.17 -0.99
C SER A 38 1.73 -10.54 -0.02
N PHE A 39 0.97 -11.35 0.70
CA PHE A 39 0.00 -10.87 1.69
C PHE A 39 0.71 -10.14 2.84
N GLN A 40 1.84 -10.67 3.29
CA GLN A 40 2.65 -10.06 4.35
C GLN A 40 3.15 -8.67 3.94
N ASP A 41 3.73 -8.53 2.74
CA ASP A 41 4.19 -7.23 2.22
C ASP A 41 3.02 -6.26 2.02
N ALA A 42 1.84 -6.78 1.67
CA ALA A 42 0.64 -5.98 1.48
C ALA A 42 0.11 -5.41 2.81
N GLU A 43 0.05 -6.22 3.86
CA GLU A 43 -0.33 -5.76 5.20
C GLU A 43 0.65 -4.72 5.74
N GLU A 44 1.97 -4.96 5.57
CA GLU A 44 3.02 -4.02 5.98
C GLU A 44 2.87 -2.66 5.26
N ILE A 45 2.70 -2.67 3.93
CA ILE A 45 2.47 -1.45 3.14
C ILE A 45 1.27 -0.65 3.65
N VAL A 46 0.16 -1.33 3.94
CA VAL A 46 -1.08 -0.67 4.39
C VAL A 46 -0.91 -0.11 5.80
N GLN A 47 -0.27 -0.85 6.71
CA GLN A 47 0.03 -0.37 8.05
C GLN A 47 0.91 0.88 8.00
N ASP A 48 2.02 0.83 7.26
CA ASP A 48 2.91 1.97 7.04
C ASP A 48 2.17 3.16 6.42
N THR A 49 1.23 2.89 5.52
CA THR A 49 0.42 3.93 4.88
C THR A 49 -0.45 4.65 5.90
N PHE A 50 -1.17 3.93 6.76
CA PHE A 50 -1.99 4.55 7.80
C PHE A 50 -1.15 5.31 8.84
N VAL A 51 0.02 4.78 9.22
CA VAL A 51 0.97 5.51 10.09
C VAL A 51 1.40 6.82 9.44
N LYS A 52 1.84 6.79 8.17
CA LYS A 52 2.26 8.00 7.43
C LYS A 52 1.10 8.97 7.23
N PHE A 53 -0.09 8.45 6.98
CA PHE A 53 -1.31 9.23 6.78
C PHE A 53 -1.72 9.97 8.06
N TYR A 54 -1.63 9.31 9.22
CA TYR A 54 -1.94 9.92 10.51
C TYR A 54 -1.09 11.16 10.80
N PHE A 55 0.17 11.19 10.35
CA PHE A 55 1.05 12.35 10.51
C PHE A 55 0.95 13.39 9.39
N GLN A 56 0.05 13.22 8.41
CA GLN A 56 -0.16 14.23 7.37
C GLN A 56 -0.96 15.43 7.91
N PRO A 57 -0.63 16.66 7.49
CA PRO A 57 -1.42 17.84 7.86
C PRO A 57 -2.86 17.75 7.33
N PRO A 58 -3.90 17.92 8.16
CA PRO A 58 -5.30 17.96 7.76
C PRO A 58 -5.61 18.97 6.66
N ALA A 59 -4.85 20.07 6.57
CA ALA A 59 -4.96 21.04 5.49
C ALA A 59 -4.72 20.46 4.09
N GLN A 60 -4.06 19.30 3.99
CA GLN A 60 -3.85 18.56 2.75
C GLN A 60 -4.86 17.41 2.54
N LEU A 61 -5.71 17.16 3.55
CA LEU A 61 -6.68 16.08 3.57
C LEU A 61 -8.09 16.65 3.37
N GLU A 62 -8.47 16.87 2.12
CA GLU A 62 -9.89 17.04 1.81
C GLU A 62 -10.60 15.69 2.02
N ALA A 63 -11.70 15.69 2.81
CA ALA A 63 -12.48 14.48 3.09
C ALA A 63 -12.91 13.76 1.80
N SER A 64 -13.32 14.52 0.77
CA SER A 64 -13.72 14.01 -0.55
C SER A 64 -12.58 13.31 -1.32
N LYS A 65 -11.32 13.55 -0.96
CA LYS A 65 -10.12 12.99 -1.64
C LYS A 65 -9.39 11.95 -0.80
N THR A 66 -9.84 11.68 0.43
CA THR A 66 -9.15 10.78 1.37
C THR A 66 -8.98 9.37 0.79
N LYS A 67 -10.04 8.80 0.20
CA LYS A 67 -9.96 7.52 -0.52
C LYS A 67 -8.87 7.54 -1.59
N ALA A 68 -8.94 8.47 -2.53
CA ALA A 68 -7.98 8.56 -3.63
C ALA A 68 -6.53 8.74 -3.14
N TYR A 69 -6.34 9.47 -2.05
CA TYR A 69 -5.02 9.68 -1.46
C TYR A 69 -4.45 8.41 -0.82
N LEU A 70 -5.25 7.67 -0.03
CA LEU A 70 -4.84 6.39 0.56
C LEU A 70 -4.43 5.37 -0.51
N TYR A 71 -5.24 5.23 -1.58
CA TYR A 71 -4.90 4.35 -2.71
C TYR A 71 -3.63 4.79 -3.43
N ARG A 72 -3.39 6.11 -3.57
CA ARG A 72 -2.14 6.62 -4.15
C ARG A 72 -0.93 6.26 -3.29
N MET A 73 -1.02 6.44 -1.96
CA MET A 73 0.05 6.08 -1.03
C MET A 73 0.40 4.60 -1.11
N VAL A 74 -0.62 3.73 -1.08
CA VAL A 74 -0.44 2.26 -1.21
C VAL A 74 0.18 1.88 -2.56
N ASN A 75 -0.32 2.44 -3.66
CA ASN A 75 0.22 2.17 -4.99
C ASN A 75 1.69 2.56 -5.09
N ASN A 76 2.05 3.75 -4.63
CA ASN A 76 3.43 4.24 -4.64
C ASN A 76 4.34 3.32 -3.81
N ALA A 77 3.91 2.95 -2.59
CA ALA A 77 4.66 2.07 -1.71
C ALA A 77 4.87 0.66 -2.33
N GLY A 78 3.83 0.11 -2.96
CA GLY A 78 3.92 -1.19 -3.66
C GLY A 78 4.86 -1.15 -4.86
N ILE A 79 4.79 -0.09 -5.68
CA ILE A 79 5.70 0.10 -6.83
C ILE A 79 7.15 0.25 -6.35
N ASP A 80 7.37 1.02 -5.28
CA ASP A 80 8.71 1.19 -4.70
C ASP A 80 9.27 -0.12 -4.15
N LEU A 81 8.43 -0.95 -3.51
CA LEU A 81 8.85 -2.28 -3.08
C LEU A 81 9.27 -3.15 -4.28
N ILE A 82 8.49 -3.15 -5.36
CA ILE A 82 8.87 -3.88 -6.59
C ILE A 82 10.20 -3.37 -7.12
N ARG A 83 10.38 -2.04 -7.21
CA ARG A 83 11.60 -1.40 -7.73
C ARG A 83 12.84 -1.79 -6.92
N ARG A 84 12.76 -1.70 -5.59
CA ARG A 84 13.83 -2.14 -4.67
C ARG A 84 14.13 -3.63 -4.84
N ASN A 85 13.10 -4.46 -4.95
CA ASN A 85 13.27 -5.89 -5.20
C ASN A 85 13.86 -6.21 -6.58
N LYS A 86 13.71 -5.34 -7.60
CA LYS A 86 14.41 -5.49 -8.89
C LYS A 86 15.87 -5.08 -8.77
N GLN A 87 16.16 -4.00 -8.06
CA GLN A 87 17.53 -3.52 -7.83
C GLN A 87 18.35 -4.56 -7.05
N ASN A 88 17.76 -5.20 -6.05
CA ASN A 88 18.38 -6.28 -5.29
C ASN A 88 18.53 -7.60 -6.08
N ARG A 89 17.95 -7.70 -7.28
CA ARG A 89 18.11 -8.86 -8.20
C ARG A 89 19.24 -8.69 -9.21
N TRP A 90 19.92 -7.53 -9.24
CA TRP A 90 21.21 -7.43 -9.92
C TRP A 90 22.25 -8.15 -9.05
N ILE A 91 22.19 -9.47 -9.12
CA ILE A 91 23.12 -10.41 -8.53
C ILE A 91 24.13 -10.75 -9.64
N ASP A 92 25.40 -10.78 -9.26
CA ASP A 92 26.51 -11.22 -10.12
C ASP A 92 26.13 -12.50 -10.88
N LEU A 93 26.42 -12.57 -12.17
CA LEU A 93 26.04 -13.70 -13.05
C LEU A 93 26.59 -15.05 -12.55
N ASN A 94 27.55 -15.04 -11.64
CA ASN A 94 28.11 -16.20 -10.98
C ASN A 94 27.25 -16.78 -9.82
N GLY A 95 26.24 -16.04 -9.34
CA GLY A 95 25.42 -16.42 -8.17
C GLY A 95 24.06 -17.07 -8.48
N ILE A 96 23.74 -17.29 -9.76
CA ILE A 96 22.40 -17.71 -10.23
C ILE A 96 21.99 -19.08 -9.66
N ALA A 97 22.96 -19.94 -9.30
CA ALA A 97 22.71 -21.27 -8.74
C ALA A 97 22.11 -21.27 -7.31
N ASN A 98 22.13 -20.13 -6.59
CA ASN A 98 21.69 -20.04 -5.18
C ASN A 98 20.43 -19.20 -4.97
N LEU A 99 19.65 -18.93 -6.03
CA LEU A 99 18.39 -18.21 -5.90
C LEU A 99 17.29 -19.13 -5.33
N PRO A 100 16.62 -18.78 -4.23
CA PRO A 100 15.49 -19.56 -3.75
C PRO A 100 14.34 -19.51 -4.78
N ASP A 101 13.88 -20.68 -5.21
CA ASP A 101 12.85 -20.95 -6.24
C ASP A 101 11.50 -20.23 -6.07
N LYS A 102 11.30 -19.45 -4.99
CA LYS A 102 9.99 -18.99 -4.55
C LYS A 102 9.34 -17.88 -5.41
N LYS A 103 9.95 -17.40 -6.51
CA LYS A 103 9.48 -16.18 -7.20
C LYS A 103 9.12 -16.27 -8.68
N LEU A 104 9.14 -17.43 -9.33
CA LEU A 104 8.83 -17.56 -10.77
C LEU A 104 7.39 -18.04 -11.09
N ASN A 105 6.62 -18.52 -10.11
CA ASN A 105 5.32 -19.16 -10.36
C ASN A 105 4.12 -18.20 -10.54
N GLY A 106 4.32 -16.88 -10.45
CA GLY A 106 3.22 -15.91 -10.31
C GLY A 106 2.63 -15.32 -11.60
N SER A 107 3.21 -15.58 -12.77
CA SER A 107 2.91 -14.80 -13.98
C SER A 107 1.55 -15.11 -14.63
N LYS A 108 1.11 -16.38 -14.69
CA LYS A 108 -0.22 -16.73 -15.24
C LYS A 108 -1.36 -16.50 -14.25
N GLN A 109 -1.12 -16.75 -12.97
CA GLN A 109 -2.14 -16.61 -11.93
C GLN A 109 -2.51 -15.14 -11.67
N LYS A 110 -1.54 -14.21 -11.71
CA LYS A 110 -1.80 -12.77 -11.55
C LYS A 110 -2.69 -12.19 -12.65
N VAL A 111 -2.55 -12.68 -13.90
CA VAL A 111 -3.36 -12.22 -15.05
C VAL A 111 -4.81 -12.70 -14.93
N LEU A 112 -5.01 -13.96 -14.50
CA LEU A 112 -6.34 -14.53 -14.32
C LEU A 112 -7.09 -13.89 -13.15
N LEU A 113 -6.38 -13.62 -12.04
CA LEU A 113 -6.93 -12.97 -10.85
C LEU A 113 -7.37 -11.53 -11.12
N HIS A 114 -6.63 -10.78 -11.95
CA HIS A 114 -7.01 -9.43 -12.32
C HIS A 114 -8.29 -9.40 -13.18
N LYS A 115 -8.43 -10.37 -14.10
CA LYS A 115 -9.59 -10.45 -15.00
C LYS A 115 -10.89 -10.77 -14.24
N GLU A 116 -10.85 -11.70 -13.28
CA GLU A 116 -12.02 -12.01 -12.45
C GLU A 116 -12.33 -10.89 -11.45
N PHE A 117 -11.32 -10.16 -10.97
CA PHE A 117 -11.55 -9.01 -10.07
C PHE A 117 -12.34 -7.89 -10.75
N LEU A 118 -11.98 -7.49 -11.98
CA LEU A 118 -12.73 -6.48 -12.74
C LEU A 118 -14.17 -6.92 -12.98
N ARG A 119 -14.35 -8.20 -13.33
CA ARG A 119 -15.68 -8.79 -13.53
C ARG A 119 -16.52 -8.78 -12.26
N ILE A 120 -15.93 -9.08 -11.10
CA ILE A 120 -16.65 -9.05 -9.82
C ILE A 120 -17.00 -7.61 -9.42
N ASN A 121 -16.12 -6.64 -9.66
CA ASN A 121 -16.43 -5.24 -9.34
C ASN A 121 -17.59 -4.69 -10.20
N ASP A 122 -17.63 -5.03 -11.50
CA ASP A 122 -18.74 -4.68 -12.40
C ASP A 122 -20.08 -5.33 -11.98
N LEU A 123 -20.03 -6.46 -11.28
CA LEU A 123 -21.22 -7.16 -10.77
C LEU A 123 -21.72 -6.62 -9.42
N LEU A 124 -20.84 -5.99 -8.65
CA LEU A 124 -21.15 -5.44 -7.33
C LEU A 124 -21.59 -3.97 -7.37
N GLU A 125 -21.44 -3.29 -8.50
CA GLU A 125 -21.88 -1.91 -8.72
C GLU A 125 -23.26 -1.82 -9.46
N GLN A 126 -24.03 -2.91 -9.50
CA GLN A 126 -25.42 -2.96 -10.00
C GLN A 126 -26.46 -2.90 -8.88
#